data_AF-A0A543IXH8-F1
#
_entry.id   AF-A0A543IXH8-F1
#
_cell.length_a   1.000
_cell.length_b   1.000
_cell.length_c   1.000
_cell.angle_alpha   90.00
_cell.angle_beta   90.00
_cell.angle_gamma   90.00
#
_symmetry.space_group_name_H-M   'P 1'
#
loop_
_entity.id
_entity.type
_entity.pdbx_description
1 polymer ?
#
loop_
_entity_poly.entity_id
_entity_poly.type
_entity_poly.pdbx_seq_one_letter_code
_entity_poly.pdbx_strand_id
1 'polypeptide(L)'
;MGEEPGQERDRASVAETPQDHGARGREATGEAAASREGEGRALRIVLALGTSAGGVGRHVRMLCAGLAGAGHRVVVAGPRGTEETFGFGRAGARFAEVPIGDRPRPLDDARAIARLRAVAAGADVVHAHGLRAGALAALALTASRTPLVVTLHNAPPAGGLAGRIFAALERVVARRADLVLVVSSDLAARMRARGARAVATAVVPAPQPAPAARPPEAVRAELGAGRRPVLLTVARLAAQKGLETLLDAAAGPYPEDPLFVIAGGGPLESGLRARIDREGLPVRLLGPRDDVPDLLRAADALVVPSRWEGQPLAVQEGLRAGLPIVATAVGGIPDMVGDAALLVPAGDAAALRDAVRRLLGEPGLAARLAEAAAKRGADLPGEREAVAAVLGAYRAAGAGTDSGQR
;
A
#
# COMPACT_ATOMS: atom_id res chain seq x y z
N MET A 1 -2.06 -61.72 53.10
CA MET A 1 -2.50 -60.94 54.27
C MET A 1 -3.22 -59.73 53.73
N GLY A 2 -4.53 -59.57 53.77
CA GLY A 2 -5.69 -60.29 54.30
C GLY A 2 -6.89 -59.44 53.80
N GLU A 3 -7.81 -60.05 53.07
CA GLU A 3 -9.20 -60.25 53.53
C GLU A 3 -10.06 -58.97 53.60
N GLU A 4 -10.95 -58.83 52.60
CA GLU A 4 -12.32 -58.27 52.70
C GLU A 4 -13.12 -58.94 53.85
N PRO A 5 -14.25 -58.43 54.41
CA PRO A 5 -15.47 -58.12 53.60
C PRO A 5 -16.59 -57.18 54.16
N GLY A 6 -17.59 -56.94 53.29
CA GLY A 6 -19.06 -56.88 53.54
C GLY A 6 -19.63 -55.61 54.20
N GLN A 7 -20.90 -55.25 54.08
CA GLN A 7 -22.13 -55.74 53.39
C GLN A 7 -23.18 -54.60 53.64
N GLU A 8 -24.15 -54.22 52.80
CA GLU A 8 -25.49 -54.84 52.63
C GLU A 8 -26.45 -53.78 51.97
N ARG A 9 -27.02 -54.02 50.76
CA ARG A 9 -28.43 -54.34 50.37
C ARG A 9 -29.50 -53.28 50.78
N ASP A 10 -30.39 -52.78 49.91
CA ASP A 10 -31.54 -53.40 49.19
C ASP A 10 -31.85 -52.61 47.88
N ARG A 11 -32.24 -53.11 46.69
CA ARG A 11 -33.23 -54.09 46.17
C ARG A 11 -34.73 -53.69 46.23
N ALA A 12 -35.25 -53.20 45.09
CA ALA A 12 -36.49 -53.64 44.38
C ALA A 12 -36.68 -52.73 43.12
N SER A 13 -36.67 -53.18 41.85
CA SER A 13 -37.62 -54.04 41.09
C SER A 13 -38.99 -53.36 40.86
N VAL A 14 -39.68 -53.31 39.69
CA VAL A 14 -39.54 -53.69 38.25
C VAL A 14 -40.77 -53.02 37.54
N ALA A 15 -40.67 -52.61 36.27
CA ALA A 15 -41.68 -52.70 35.17
C ALA A 15 -41.28 -51.76 33.99
N GLU A 16 -40.77 -52.22 32.82
CA GLU A 16 -41.47 -52.70 31.60
C GLU A 16 -42.48 -51.68 30.99
N THR A 17 -42.54 -51.24 29.71
CA THR A 17 -41.84 -51.46 28.40
C THR A 17 -42.31 -50.30 27.44
N PRO A 18 -42.21 -50.38 26.09
CA PRO A 18 -41.21 -49.80 25.16
C PRO A 18 -41.65 -48.52 24.41
N GLN A 19 -40.72 -47.77 23.77
CA GLN A 19 -40.90 -46.84 22.61
C GLN A 19 -39.62 -45.98 22.48
N ASP A 20 -39.07 -45.53 21.35
CA ASP A 20 -39.34 -45.65 19.92
C ASP A 20 -38.03 -45.16 19.25
N HIS A 21 -37.57 -45.83 18.19
CA HIS A 21 -36.41 -45.41 17.39
C HIS A 21 -36.91 -44.56 16.23
N GLY A 22 -36.83 -43.23 16.38
CA GLY A 22 -37.26 -42.32 15.32
C GLY A 22 -36.66 -40.92 15.41
N ALA A 23 -36.00 -40.52 14.33
CA ALA A 23 -35.75 -39.13 13.91
C ALA A 23 -34.71 -38.28 14.68
N ARG A 24 -33.44 -38.39 14.27
CA ARG A 24 -32.52 -37.23 14.18
C ARG A 24 -31.69 -37.32 12.91
N GLY A 25 -32.35 -37.04 11.79
CA GLY A 25 -31.71 -36.86 10.50
C GLY A 25 -32.50 -35.84 9.71
N ARG A 26 -32.39 -34.55 10.08
CA ARG A 26 -32.92 -33.39 9.32
C ARG A 26 -32.59 -32.02 9.94
N GLU A 27 -31.39 -31.80 10.48
CA GLU A 27 -30.97 -30.44 10.89
C GLU A 27 -29.61 -29.99 10.31
N ALA A 28 -28.82 -30.87 9.70
CA ALA A 28 -27.50 -30.52 9.18
C ALA A 28 -27.48 -29.92 7.75
N THR A 29 -28.63 -29.69 7.12
CA THR A 29 -28.70 -29.15 5.74
C THR A 29 -29.12 -27.67 5.66
N GLY A 30 -29.49 -27.05 6.79
CA GLY A 30 -29.91 -25.64 6.83
C GLY A 30 -28.75 -24.64 6.95
N GLU A 31 -27.69 -24.97 7.69
CA GLU A 31 -26.54 -24.07 7.91
C GLU A 31 -25.58 -24.00 6.71
N ALA A 32 -25.53 -25.03 5.87
CA ALA A 32 -24.76 -25.03 4.63
C ALA A 32 -25.46 -24.28 3.47
N ALA A 33 -26.76 -24.00 3.59
CA ALA A 33 -27.52 -23.22 2.63
C ALA A 33 -27.53 -21.72 2.98
N ALA A 34 -27.57 -21.38 4.28
CA ALA A 34 -27.54 -19.99 4.76
C ALA A 34 -26.15 -19.31 4.61
N SER A 35 -25.08 -20.07 4.36
CA SER A 35 -23.73 -19.54 4.12
C SER A 35 -23.46 -19.20 2.63
N ARG A 36 -24.43 -19.40 1.73
CA ARG A 36 -24.32 -19.06 0.30
C ARG A 36 -25.09 -17.80 -0.14
N GLU A 37 -25.76 -17.13 0.79
CA GLU A 37 -26.65 -15.98 0.48
C GLU A 37 -25.98 -14.60 0.56
N GLY A 38 -24.64 -14.53 0.66
CA GLY A 38 -23.87 -13.27 0.67
C GLY A 38 -22.89 -13.06 -0.49
N GLU A 39 -22.69 -14.04 -1.38
CA GLU A 39 -21.74 -13.92 -2.48
C GLU A 39 -22.35 -13.12 -3.64
N GLY A 40 -22.11 -11.80 -3.63
CA GLY A 40 -22.53 -10.91 -4.70
C GLY A 40 -22.11 -11.42 -6.08
N ARG A 41 -22.97 -11.18 -7.09
CA ARG A 41 -22.75 -11.54 -8.51
C ARG A 41 -21.30 -11.31 -8.94
N ALA A 42 -20.72 -12.30 -9.64
CA ALA A 42 -19.41 -12.16 -10.25
C ALA A 42 -19.34 -10.93 -11.19
N LEU A 43 -18.48 -9.98 -10.84
CA LEU A 43 -18.28 -8.75 -11.60
C LEU A 43 -17.28 -8.96 -12.74
N ARG A 44 -17.49 -8.26 -13.85
CA ARG A 44 -16.49 -8.04 -14.90
C ARG A 44 -15.78 -6.71 -14.66
N ILE A 45 -14.55 -6.79 -14.20
CA ILE A 45 -13.73 -5.65 -13.76
C ILE A 45 -12.62 -5.40 -14.78
N VAL A 46 -12.51 -4.16 -15.26
CA VAL A 46 -11.38 -3.72 -16.10
C VAL A 46 -10.44 -2.85 -15.28
N LEU A 47 -9.21 -3.32 -15.05
CA LEU A 47 -8.14 -2.57 -14.42
C LEU A 47 -7.29 -1.90 -15.51
N ALA A 48 -7.23 -0.57 -15.55
CA ALA A 48 -6.45 0.16 -16.55
C ALA A 48 -5.20 0.78 -15.94
N LEU A 49 -4.04 0.65 -16.58
CA LEU A 49 -2.80 1.28 -16.13
C LEU A 49 -1.94 1.77 -17.30
N GLY A 50 -1.15 2.82 -17.05
CA GLY A 50 -0.12 3.28 -17.97
C GLY A 50 1.19 2.51 -17.85
N THR A 51 2.24 3.02 -18.48
CA THR A 51 3.60 2.53 -18.26
C THR A 51 3.95 2.56 -16.78
N SER A 52 4.47 1.46 -16.26
CA SER A 52 4.86 1.30 -14.86
C SER A 52 6.03 0.34 -14.78
N ALA A 53 7.01 0.70 -13.95
CA ALA A 53 8.13 -0.18 -13.58
C ALA A 53 8.19 -0.40 -12.06
N GLY A 54 7.15 0.02 -11.32
CA GLY A 54 7.21 0.13 -9.86
C GLY A 54 5.92 -0.32 -9.16
N GLY A 55 5.65 0.29 -8.00
CA GLY A 55 4.60 -0.13 -7.06
C GLY A 55 3.19 -0.24 -7.64
N VAL A 56 2.81 0.59 -8.61
CA VAL A 56 1.49 0.54 -9.25
C VAL A 56 1.26 -0.80 -9.95
N GLY A 57 2.25 -1.31 -10.68
CA GLY A 57 2.13 -2.61 -11.37
C GLY A 57 2.02 -3.78 -10.40
N ARG A 58 2.81 -3.76 -9.31
CA ARG A 58 2.70 -4.76 -8.23
C ARG A 58 1.34 -4.71 -7.53
N HIS A 59 0.82 -3.52 -7.27
CA HIS A 59 -0.49 -3.32 -6.69
C HIS A 59 -1.62 -3.85 -7.59
N VAL A 60 -1.58 -3.54 -8.89
CA VAL A 60 -2.55 -4.09 -9.86
C VAL A 60 -2.47 -5.60 -9.92
N ARG A 61 -1.26 -6.19 -9.91
CA ARG A 61 -1.09 -7.65 -9.86
C ARG A 61 -1.72 -8.27 -8.60
N MET A 62 -1.52 -7.66 -7.44
CA MET A 62 -2.14 -8.09 -6.18
C MET A 62 -3.67 -8.03 -6.26
N LEU A 63 -4.22 -6.93 -6.79
CA LEU A 63 -5.66 -6.82 -7.02
C LEU A 63 -6.17 -7.88 -8.01
N CYS A 64 -5.43 -8.20 -9.07
CA CYS A 64 -5.79 -9.27 -9.99
C CYS A 64 -5.96 -10.60 -9.27
N ALA A 65 -4.94 -10.99 -8.49
CA ALA A 65 -4.95 -12.25 -7.75
C ALA A 65 -6.12 -12.31 -6.75
N GLY A 66 -6.32 -11.24 -5.98
CA GLY A 66 -7.40 -11.17 -4.99
C GLY A 66 -8.79 -11.16 -5.61
N LEU A 67 -9.02 -10.35 -6.66
CA LEU A 67 -10.32 -10.24 -7.31
C LEU A 67 -10.68 -11.51 -8.10
N ALA A 68 -9.70 -12.12 -8.79
CA ALA A 68 -9.90 -13.40 -9.48
C ALA A 68 -10.13 -14.54 -8.47
N GLY A 69 -9.39 -14.56 -7.36
CA GLY A 69 -9.61 -15.50 -6.25
C GLY A 69 -10.99 -15.36 -5.60
N ALA A 70 -11.57 -14.16 -5.60
CA ALA A 70 -12.95 -13.90 -5.19
C ALA A 70 -14.00 -14.21 -6.28
N GLY A 71 -13.63 -14.87 -7.38
CA GLY A 71 -14.54 -15.31 -8.44
C GLY A 71 -14.92 -14.23 -9.47
N HIS A 72 -14.27 -13.07 -9.46
CA HIS A 72 -14.54 -12.02 -10.44
C HIS A 72 -13.76 -12.21 -11.75
N ARG A 73 -14.32 -11.70 -12.85
CA ARG A 73 -13.67 -11.71 -14.17
C ARG A 73 -12.84 -10.45 -14.33
N VAL A 74 -11.52 -10.58 -14.21
CA VAL A 74 -10.58 -9.44 -14.28
C VAL A 74 -9.96 -9.34 -15.67
N VAL A 75 -9.96 -8.12 -16.23
CA VAL A 75 -9.19 -7.77 -17.42
C VAL A 75 -8.24 -6.63 -17.07
N VAL A 76 -6.96 -6.78 -17.40
CA VAL A 76 -5.98 -5.70 -17.30
C VAL A 76 -5.77 -5.06 -18.66
N ALA A 77 -5.93 -3.75 -18.74
CA ALA A 77 -5.75 -2.93 -19.94
C ALA A 77 -4.54 -2.00 -19.79
N GLY A 78 -3.47 -2.23 -20.53
CA GLY A 78 -2.26 -1.42 -20.44
C GLY A 78 -1.21 -1.74 -21.50
N PRO A 79 -0.05 -1.07 -21.48
CA PRO A 79 1.03 -1.33 -22.42
C PRO A 79 1.59 -2.74 -22.27
N ARG A 80 1.95 -3.41 -23.37
CA ARG A 80 2.45 -4.80 -23.36
C ARG A 80 3.61 -5.06 -22.39
N GLY A 81 4.56 -4.12 -22.29
CA GLY A 81 5.69 -4.26 -21.35
C GLY A 81 5.28 -4.37 -19.87
N THR A 82 4.07 -3.91 -19.50
CA THR A 82 3.56 -4.11 -18.14
C THR A 82 3.16 -5.56 -17.87
N GLU A 83 2.57 -6.27 -18.84
CA GLU A 83 2.29 -7.71 -18.72
C GLU A 83 3.60 -8.50 -18.64
N GLU A 84 4.59 -8.15 -19.46
CA GLU A 84 5.89 -8.82 -19.44
C GLU A 84 6.60 -8.67 -18.09
N THR A 85 6.45 -7.50 -17.46
CA THR A 85 7.10 -7.19 -16.16
C THR A 85 6.34 -7.79 -14.97
N PHE A 86 5.01 -7.71 -14.95
CA PHE A 86 4.20 -8.05 -13.77
C PHE A 86 3.38 -9.34 -13.92
N GLY A 87 3.23 -9.87 -15.13
CA GLY A 87 2.55 -11.14 -15.42
C GLY A 87 1.12 -11.20 -14.88
N PHE A 88 0.25 -10.27 -15.26
CA PHE A 88 -1.13 -10.20 -14.78
C PHE A 88 -1.93 -11.44 -15.20
N GLY A 89 -1.61 -12.03 -16.36
CA GLY A 89 -2.15 -13.31 -16.80
C GLY A 89 -1.95 -14.43 -15.77
N ARG A 90 -0.73 -14.51 -15.21
CA ARG A 90 -0.38 -15.49 -14.16
C ARG A 90 -1.05 -15.19 -12.82
N ALA A 91 -1.59 -13.99 -12.64
CA ALA A 91 -2.35 -13.59 -11.46
C ALA A 91 -3.88 -13.75 -11.65
N GLY A 92 -4.32 -14.45 -12.69
CA GLY A 92 -5.74 -14.75 -12.91
C GLY A 92 -6.52 -13.72 -13.74
N ALA A 93 -5.85 -12.69 -14.29
CA ALA A 93 -6.48 -11.73 -15.19
C ALA A 93 -6.35 -12.13 -16.66
N ARG A 94 -7.23 -11.62 -17.52
CA ARG A 94 -6.96 -11.55 -18.96
C ARG A 94 -6.22 -10.25 -19.26
N PHE A 95 -5.24 -10.27 -20.16
CA PHE A 95 -4.55 -9.04 -20.57
C PHE A 95 -5.08 -8.53 -21.91
N ALA A 96 -5.28 -7.22 -22.01
CA ALA A 96 -5.64 -6.51 -23.23
C ALA A 96 -4.65 -5.36 -23.47
N GLU A 97 -3.94 -5.42 -24.59
CA GLU A 97 -2.97 -4.38 -24.92
C GLU A 97 -3.66 -3.05 -25.26
N VAL A 98 -3.28 -2.00 -24.54
CA VAL A 98 -3.72 -0.61 -24.74
C VAL A 98 -2.51 0.32 -24.62
N PRO A 99 -2.22 1.18 -25.61
CA PRO A 99 -1.02 2.02 -25.63
C PRO A 99 -1.16 3.26 -24.73
N ILE A 100 -1.25 3.08 -23.42
CA ILE A 100 -1.30 4.17 -22.43
C ILE A 100 0.14 4.60 -22.10
N GLY A 101 0.65 5.59 -22.84
CA GLY A 101 1.98 6.15 -22.63
C GLY A 101 2.13 7.06 -21.41
N ASP A 102 3.37 7.32 -21.03
CA ASP A 102 3.77 8.24 -19.93
C ASP A 102 3.46 9.71 -20.25
N ARG A 103 3.44 10.06 -21.54
CA ARG A 103 3.19 11.42 -22.05
C ARG A 103 1.98 11.44 -22.99
N PRO A 104 1.25 12.57 -23.09
CA PRO A 104 0.19 12.75 -24.08
C PRO A 104 0.75 12.70 -25.50
N ARG A 105 0.16 11.84 -26.34
CA ARG A 105 0.46 11.74 -27.76
C ARG A 105 -0.87 11.58 -28.49
N PRO A 106 -1.35 12.56 -29.27
CA PRO A 106 -2.74 12.58 -29.75
C PRO A 106 -3.20 11.30 -30.48
N LEU A 107 -2.36 10.75 -31.36
CA LEU A 107 -2.69 9.53 -32.13
C LEU A 107 -2.72 8.28 -31.25
N ASP A 108 -1.73 8.12 -30.37
CA ASP A 108 -1.67 6.99 -29.42
C ASP A 108 -2.81 7.08 -28.40
N ASP A 109 -3.12 8.30 -27.94
CA ASP A 109 -4.22 8.57 -27.01
C ASP A 109 -5.58 8.25 -27.64
N ALA A 110 -5.80 8.61 -28.90
CA ALA A 110 -7.03 8.26 -29.63
C ALA A 110 -7.17 6.73 -29.79
N ARG A 111 -6.08 6.03 -30.11
CA ARG A 111 -6.03 4.56 -30.16
C ARG A 111 -6.29 3.93 -28.79
N ALA A 112 -5.68 4.46 -27.73
CA ALA A 112 -5.89 3.99 -26.38
C ALA A 112 -7.35 4.17 -25.94
N ILE A 113 -7.97 5.31 -26.24
CA ILE A 113 -9.39 5.58 -25.96
C ILE A 113 -10.30 4.59 -26.70
N ALA A 114 -10.06 4.37 -28.00
CA ALA A 114 -10.85 3.43 -28.78
C ALA A 114 -10.72 1.98 -28.25
N ARG A 115 -9.50 1.57 -27.89
CA ARG A 115 -9.25 0.23 -27.37
C ARG A 115 -9.80 0.05 -25.96
N LEU A 116 -9.66 1.04 -25.07
CA LEU A 116 -10.29 1.04 -23.75
C LEU A 116 -11.81 0.93 -23.86
N ARG A 117 -12.43 1.67 -24.79
CA ARG A 117 -13.88 1.57 -25.02
C ARG A 117 -14.30 0.15 -25.41
N ALA A 118 -13.56 -0.48 -26.32
CA ALA A 118 -13.84 -1.86 -26.73
C ALA A 118 -13.65 -2.86 -25.57
N VAL A 119 -12.58 -2.72 -24.77
CA VAL A 119 -12.32 -3.59 -23.62
C VAL A 119 -13.36 -3.37 -22.51
N ALA A 120 -13.78 -2.13 -22.28
CA ALA A 120 -14.76 -1.78 -21.26
C ALA A 120 -16.22 -2.11 -21.64
N ALA A 121 -16.50 -2.47 -22.90
CA ALA A 121 -17.84 -2.84 -23.33
C ALA A 121 -18.37 -4.02 -22.49
N GLY A 122 -19.50 -3.82 -21.80
CA GLY A 122 -20.07 -4.82 -20.87
C GLY A 122 -19.30 -5.01 -19.57
N ALA A 123 -18.43 -4.08 -19.18
CA ALA A 123 -17.78 -4.11 -17.87
C ALA A 123 -18.72 -3.56 -16.81
N ASP A 124 -18.69 -4.17 -15.62
CA ASP A 124 -19.43 -3.70 -14.46
C ASP A 124 -18.73 -2.51 -13.80
N VAL A 125 -17.42 -2.40 -13.96
CA VAL A 125 -16.62 -1.27 -13.47
C VAL A 125 -15.30 -1.18 -14.24
N VAL A 126 -14.85 0.04 -14.51
CA VAL A 126 -13.48 0.34 -14.92
C VAL A 126 -12.75 1.01 -13.77
N HIS A 127 -11.63 0.43 -13.35
CA HIS A 127 -10.77 1.00 -12.33
C HIS A 127 -9.41 1.37 -12.94
N ALA A 128 -9.15 2.67 -13.07
CA ALA A 128 -7.90 3.17 -13.64
C ALA A 128 -6.88 3.54 -12.55
N HIS A 129 -5.64 3.10 -12.72
CA HIS A 129 -4.53 3.39 -11.82
C HIS A 129 -3.60 4.44 -12.45
N GLY A 130 -3.57 5.62 -11.83
CA GLY A 130 -2.80 6.77 -12.26
C GLY A 130 -3.59 7.75 -13.12
N LEU A 131 -3.14 9.01 -13.11
CA LEU A 131 -3.85 10.14 -13.71
C LEU A 131 -4.10 9.98 -15.22
N ARG A 132 -3.10 9.51 -15.96
CA ARG A 132 -3.19 9.32 -17.42
C ARG A 132 -4.18 8.22 -17.79
N ALA A 133 -4.09 7.05 -17.15
CA ALA A 133 -5.05 5.97 -17.34
C ALA A 133 -6.48 6.43 -17.00
N GLY A 134 -6.64 7.14 -15.87
CA GLY A 134 -7.94 7.70 -15.45
C GLY A 134 -8.53 8.68 -16.46
N ALA A 135 -7.74 9.61 -16.98
CA ALA A 135 -8.22 10.59 -17.96
C ALA A 135 -8.60 9.94 -19.30
N LEU A 136 -7.83 8.97 -19.79
CA LEU A 136 -8.16 8.24 -21.03
C LEU A 136 -9.39 7.34 -20.84
N ALA A 137 -9.53 6.69 -19.68
CA ALA A 137 -10.73 5.93 -19.34
C ALA A 137 -11.97 6.84 -19.25
N ALA A 138 -11.87 8.00 -18.63
CA ALA A 138 -12.94 9.01 -18.56
C ALA A 138 -13.41 9.45 -19.95
N LEU A 139 -12.50 9.59 -20.92
CA LEU A 139 -12.85 9.90 -22.30
C LEU A 139 -13.48 8.70 -23.02
N ALA A 140 -12.93 7.50 -22.83
CA ALA A 140 -13.45 6.26 -23.42
C ALA A 140 -14.89 5.95 -23.00
N LEU A 141 -15.22 6.26 -21.73
CA LEU A 141 -16.51 5.97 -21.09
C LEU A 141 -17.54 7.09 -21.20
N THR A 142 -17.28 8.17 -21.93
CA THR A 142 -18.20 9.34 -22.02
C THR A 142 -19.63 8.97 -22.43
N ALA A 143 -19.81 7.92 -23.24
CA ALA A 143 -21.12 7.42 -23.68
C ALA A 143 -21.52 6.08 -23.01
N SER A 144 -20.79 5.66 -21.97
CA SER A 144 -21.07 4.45 -21.20
C SER A 144 -21.72 4.79 -19.87
N ARG A 145 -22.53 3.85 -19.34
CA ARG A 145 -23.00 3.88 -17.94
C ARG A 145 -22.08 3.10 -16.99
N THR A 146 -21.00 2.51 -17.51
CA THR A 146 -20.03 1.78 -16.67
C THR A 146 -19.37 2.73 -15.66
N PRO A 147 -19.47 2.46 -14.35
CA PRO A 147 -18.81 3.24 -13.32
C PRO A 147 -17.29 3.31 -13.52
N LEU A 148 -16.73 4.49 -13.30
CA LEU A 148 -15.30 4.77 -13.37
C LEU A 148 -14.75 5.08 -11.97
N VAL A 149 -13.89 4.19 -11.49
CA VAL A 149 -13.05 4.42 -10.31
C VAL A 149 -11.64 4.79 -10.76
N VAL A 150 -11.02 5.78 -10.11
CA VAL A 150 -9.64 6.18 -10.43
C VAL A 150 -8.79 6.25 -9.16
N THR A 151 -7.75 5.44 -9.06
CA THR A 151 -6.73 5.58 -8.02
C THR A 151 -5.60 6.49 -8.49
N LEU A 152 -5.33 7.57 -7.76
CA LEU A 152 -4.24 8.49 -8.06
C LEU A 152 -3.00 8.19 -7.20
N HIS A 153 -1.86 8.00 -7.87
CA HIS A 153 -0.59 7.58 -7.26
C HIS A 153 0.56 8.58 -7.46
N ASN A 154 0.30 9.79 -7.97
CA ASN A 154 1.37 10.68 -8.45
C ASN A 154 1.32 12.05 -7.79
N ALA A 155 2.51 12.58 -7.50
CA ALA A 155 2.68 14.01 -7.26
C ALA A 155 2.39 14.81 -8.54
N PRO A 156 1.86 16.03 -8.41
CA PRO A 156 1.90 17.00 -9.51
C PRO A 156 3.36 17.33 -9.88
N PRO A 157 3.71 17.41 -11.18
CA PRO A 157 5.01 17.93 -11.58
C PRO A 157 5.11 19.43 -11.23
N ALA A 158 6.34 19.89 -10.95
CA ALA A 158 6.60 21.29 -10.66
C ALA A 158 6.46 22.15 -11.94
N GLY A 159 5.42 22.99 -11.97
CA GLY A 159 5.27 24.08 -12.94
C GLY A 159 5.25 23.70 -14.43
N GLY A 160 5.31 24.74 -15.27
CA GLY A 160 5.47 24.61 -16.72
C GLY A 160 4.31 23.95 -17.47
N LEU A 161 4.58 23.57 -18.73
CA LEU A 161 3.62 22.90 -19.61
C LEU A 161 3.16 21.55 -19.02
N ALA A 162 4.07 20.79 -18.43
CA ALA A 162 3.76 19.52 -17.78
C ALA A 162 2.76 19.71 -16.62
N GLY A 163 2.94 20.74 -15.78
CA GLY A 163 2.00 21.10 -14.72
C GLY A 163 0.62 21.51 -15.25
N ARG A 164 0.56 22.28 -16.34
CA ARG A 164 -0.71 22.66 -16.98
C ARG A 164 -1.46 21.45 -17.55
N ILE A 165 -0.75 20.56 -18.23
CA ILE A 165 -1.31 19.30 -18.75
C ILE A 165 -1.82 18.45 -17.59
N PHE A 166 -1.03 18.27 -16.55
CA PHE A 166 -1.43 17.52 -15.35
C PHE A 166 -2.70 18.08 -14.73
N ALA A 167 -2.78 19.40 -14.54
CA ALA A 167 -3.96 20.07 -14.01
C ALA A 167 -5.21 19.90 -14.91
N ALA A 168 -5.02 19.86 -16.23
CA ALA A 168 -6.11 19.59 -17.17
C ALA A 168 -6.63 18.15 -17.03
N LEU A 169 -5.73 17.17 -16.97
CA LEU A 169 -6.10 15.76 -16.78
C LEU A 169 -6.78 15.53 -15.42
N GLU A 170 -6.34 16.21 -14.36
CA GLU A 170 -7.00 16.15 -13.05
C GLU A 170 -8.43 16.66 -13.12
N ARG A 171 -8.69 17.74 -13.86
CA ARG A 171 -10.06 18.26 -14.05
C ARG A 171 -10.93 17.27 -14.83
N VAL A 172 -10.37 16.58 -15.81
CA VAL A 172 -11.10 15.52 -16.53
C VAL A 172 -11.47 14.39 -15.57
N VAL A 173 -10.51 13.88 -14.79
CA VAL A 173 -10.76 12.82 -13.81
C VAL A 173 -11.77 13.25 -12.75
N ALA A 174 -11.58 14.43 -12.14
CA ALA A 174 -12.48 14.94 -11.10
C ALA A 174 -13.94 14.99 -11.58
N ARG A 175 -14.19 15.49 -12.79
CA ARG A 175 -15.56 15.66 -13.30
C ARG A 175 -16.23 14.36 -13.76
N ARG A 176 -15.43 13.36 -14.14
CA ARG A 176 -15.92 12.18 -14.88
C ARG A 176 -15.79 10.86 -14.11
N ALA A 177 -14.88 10.76 -13.14
CA ALA A 177 -14.83 9.60 -12.27
C ALA A 177 -16.01 9.63 -11.29
N ASP A 178 -16.65 8.48 -11.10
CA ASP A 178 -17.70 8.31 -10.08
C ASP A 178 -17.08 8.27 -8.69
N LEU A 179 -15.85 7.73 -8.58
CA LEU A 179 -15.06 7.73 -7.35
C LEU A 179 -13.57 7.90 -7.64
N VAL A 180 -12.94 8.83 -6.93
CA VAL A 180 -11.49 9.00 -6.93
C VAL A 180 -10.91 8.44 -5.63
N LEU A 181 -10.08 7.40 -5.74
CA LEU A 181 -9.29 6.86 -4.66
C LEU A 181 -7.95 7.60 -4.59
N VAL A 182 -7.57 8.06 -3.41
CA VAL A 182 -6.34 8.86 -3.22
C VAL A 182 -5.47 8.27 -2.12
N VAL A 183 -4.17 8.32 -2.31
CA VAL A 183 -3.21 7.74 -1.36
C VAL A 183 -2.89 8.66 -0.19
N SER A 184 -3.42 9.89 -0.17
CA SER A 184 -3.11 10.89 0.84
C SER A 184 -4.20 11.96 1.00
N SER A 185 -4.29 12.54 2.20
CA SER A 185 -5.25 13.61 2.52
C SER A 185 -5.05 14.89 1.70
N ASP A 186 -3.82 15.28 1.37
CA ASP A 186 -3.54 16.44 0.52
C ASP A 186 -4.08 16.26 -0.91
N LEU A 187 -3.94 15.04 -1.46
CA LEU A 187 -4.50 14.70 -2.76
C LEU A 187 -6.03 14.62 -2.70
N ALA A 188 -6.59 14.19 -1.56
CA ALA A 188 -8.02 14.21 -1.32
C ALA A 188 -8.59 15.63 -1.40
N ALA A 189 -7.99 16.55 -0.63
CA ALA A 189 -8.37 17.96 -0.62
C ALA A 189 -8.24 18.57 -2.03
N ARG A 190 -7.15 18.28 -2.73
CA ARG A 190 -6.91 18.73 -4.10
C ARG A 190 -7.98 18.25 -5.08
N MET A 191 -8.34 16.97 -5.04
CA MET A 191 -9.36 16.43 -5.96
C MET A 191 -10.76 16.98 -5.65
N ARG A 192 -11.11 17.16 -4.37
CA ARG A 192 -12.35 17.84 -3.97
C ARG A 192 -12.39 19.28 -4.49
N ALA A 193 -11.30 20.04 -4.33
CA ALA A 193 -11.18 21.39 -4.85
C ALA A 193 -11.29 21.47 -6.38
N ARG A 194 -11.01 20.38 -7.11
CA ARG A 194 -11.19 20.27 -8.57
C ARG A 194 -12.59 19.81 -8.98
N GLY A 195 -13.50 19.61 -8.02
CA GLY A 195 -14.88 19.22 -8.26
C GLY A 195 -15.06 17.71 -8.43
N ALA A 196 -14.25 16.90 -7.76
CA ALA A 196 -14.45 15.44 -7.74
C ALA A 196 -15.79 15.08 -7.10
N ARG A 197 -16.58 14.22 -7.75
CA ARG A 197 -17.91 13.79 -7.28
C ARG A 197 -17.84 13.08 -5.94
N ALA A 198 -16.93 12.12 -5.82
CA ALA A 198 -16.64 11.41 -4.59
C ALA A 198 -15.13 11.16 -4.48
N VAL A 199 -14.61 11.22 -3.26
CA VAL A 199 -13.20 11.01 -2.95
C VAL A 199 -13.07 10.17 -1.68
N ALA A 200 -12.34 9.07 -1.75
CA ALA A 200 -12.05 8.19 -0.63
C ALA A 200 -10.56 7.80 -0.58
N THR A 201 -10.08 7.38 0.58
CA THR A 201 -8.70 6.95 0.75
C THR A 201 -8.49 5.57 0.12
N ALA A 202 -7.46 5.45 -0.72
CA ALA A 202 -7.02 4.16 -1.26
C ALA A 202 -6.34 3.34 -0.16
N VAL A 203 -6.64 2.05 -0.09
CA VAL A 203 -5.97 1.12 0.80
C VAL A 203 -4.77 0.51 0.06
N VAL A 204 -3.55 0.86 0.49
CA VAL A 204 -2.32 0.21 0.01
C VAL A 204 -1.95 -0.86 1.04
N PRO A 205 -1.92 -2.15 0.66
CA PRO A 205 -1.61 -3.20 1.62
C PRO A 205 -0.14 -3.11 2.03
N ALA A 206 0.09 -3.34 3.32
CA ALA A 206 1.43 -3.43 3.85
C ALA A 206 2.09 -4.73 3.40
N PRO A 207 3.37 -4.69 2.94
CA PRO A 207 4.10 -5.88 2.53
C PRO A 207 4.06 -6.92 3.64
N GLN A 208 3.72 -8.16 3.31
CA GLN A 208 3.82 -9.23 4.30
C GLN A 208 5.25 -9.25 4.84
N PRO A 209 5.43 -9.17 6.17
CA PRO A 209 6.76 -9.15 6.74
C PRO A 209 7.42 -10.50 6.44
N ALA A 210 8.47 -10.48 5.62
CA ALA A 210 9.36 -11.62 5.54
C ALA A 210 10.08 -11.77 6.88
N PRO A 211 10.24 -13.00 7.40
CA PRO A 211 10.97 -13.20 8.64
C PRO A 211 12.39 -12.70 8.48
N ALA A 212 12.88 -11.96 9.48
CA ALA A 212 14.31 -11.68 9.57
C ALA A 212 15.07 -13.00 9.72
N ALA A 213 16.09 -13.19 8.90
CA ALA A 213 16.87 -14.41 8.85
C ALA A 213 18.11 -14.33 9.76
N ARG A 214 18.58 -13.11 10.07
CA ARG A 214 19.83 -12.90 10.82
C ARG A 214 19.60 -12.18 12.14
N PRO A 215 20.44 -12.47 13.16
CA PRO A 215 20.40 -11.75 14.41
C PRO A 215 20.86 -10.28 14.21
N PRO A 216 20.23 -9.31 14.89
CA PRO A 216 20.58 -7.88 14.76
C PRO A 216 22.06 -7.58 14.96
N GLU A 217 22.73 -8.29 15.86
CA GLU A 217 24.14 -8.09 16.21
C GLU A 217 25.06 -8.39 15.02
N ALA A 218 24.76 -9.42 14.24
CA ALA A 218 25.53 -9.77 13.04
C ALA A 218 25.38 -8.70 11.95
N VAL A 219 24.16 -8.17 11.78
CA VAL A 219 23.89 -7.09 10.84
C VAL A 219 24.60 -5.81 11.29
N ARG A 220 24.54 -5.45 12.58
CA ARG A 220 25.27 -4.28 13.12
C ARG A 220 26.78 -4.40 12.98
N ALA A 221 27.34 -5.61 13.08
CA ALA A 221 28.75 -5.87 12.83
C ALA A 221 29.12 -5.67 11.34
N GLU A 222 28.32 -6.19 10.40
CA GLU A 222 28.46 -5.91 8.95
C GLU A 222 28.38 -4.40 8.66
N LEU A 223 27.48 -3.72 9.36
CA LEU A 223 27.31 -2.28 9.30
C LEU A 223 28.46 -1.50 9.96
N GLY A 224 29.38 -2.16 10.66
CA GLY A 224 30.44 -1.50 11.42
C GLY A 224 29.88 -0.50 12.43
N ALA A 225 28.63 -0.70 12.88
CA ALA A 225 27.93 0.27 13.72
C ALA A 225 28.55 0.33 15.12
N GLY A 226 29.10 -0.78 15.62
CA GLY A 226 29.56 -0.88 16.99
C GLY A 226 28.42 -0.55 17.95
N ARG A 227 28.65 0.41 18.85
CA ARG A 227 27.64 0.92 19.79
C ARG A 227 26.84 2.13 19.27
N ARG A 228 27.16 2.64 18.07
CA ARG A 228 26.51 3.83 17.51
C ARG A 228 25.04 3.53 17.21
N PRO A 229 24.13 4.50 17.39
CA PRO A 229 22.78 4.39 16.88
C PRO A 229 22.77 4.23 15.35
N VAL A 230 21.92 3.37 14.81
CA VAL A 230 21.77 3.11 13.38
C VAL A 230 20.46 3.72 12.88
N LEU A 231 20.56 4.72 12.01
CA LEU A 231 19.43 5.42 11.40
C LEU A 231 19.25 4.94 9.96
N LEU A 232 18.20 4.15 9.72
CA LEU A 232 17.99 3.49 8.43
C LEU A 232 17.11 4.32 7.49
N THR A 233 17.46 4.36 6.21
CA THR A 233 16.62 4.86 5.12
C THR A 233 16.54 3.79 4.03
N VAL A 234 15.35 3.28 3.74
CA VAL A 234 15.12 2.31 2.66
C VAL A 234 14.43 3.02 1.49
N ALA A 235 15.17 3.27 0.41
CA ALA A 235 14.67 4.09 -0.69
C ALA A 235 15.45 3.90 -1.99
N ARG A 236 14.76 4.01 -3.13
CA ARG A 236 15.41 4.23 -4.43
C ARG A 236 16.22 5.54 -4.39
N LEU A 237 17.44 5.54 -4.93
CA LEU A 237 18.28 6.74 -4.95
C LEU A 237 17.83 7.71 -6.06
N ALA A 238 16.76 8.46 -5.79
CA ALA A 238 16.13 9.40 -6.72
C ALA A 238 15.76 10.71 -6.01
N ALA A 239 15.68 11.81 -6.76
CA ALA A 239 15.47 13.16 -6.22
C ALA A 239 14.20 13.28 -5.33
N GLN A 240 13.15 12.52 -5.67
CA GLN A 240 11.91 12.45 -4.90
C GLN A 240 12.13 11.99 -3.44
N LYS A 241 13.15 11.18 -3.16
CA LYS A 241 13.44 10.65 -1.83
C LYS A 241 14.20 11.61 -0.92
N GLY A 242 14.58 12.79 -1.42
CA GLY A 242 15.16 13.85 -0.57
C GLY A 242 16.47 13.49 0.13
N LEU A 243 17.25 12.56 -0.43
CA LEU A 243 18.48 12.05 0.19
C LEU A 243 19.54 13.14 0.39
N GLU A 244 19.54 14.19 -0.42
CA GLU A 244 20.42 15.36 -0.18
C GLU A 244 20.12 16.05 1.16
N THR A 245 18.83 16.18 1.51
CA THR A 245 18.40 16.75 2.81
C THR A 245 18.83 15.85 3.96
N LEU A 246 18.88 14.53 3.76
CA LEU A 246 19.42 13.60 4.73
C LEU A 246 20.92 13.79 4.93
N LEU A 247 21.68 13.97 3.85
CA LEU A 247 23.12 14.24 3.94
C LEU A 247 23.39 15.57 4.64
N ASP A 248 22.62 16.63 4.32
CA ASP A 248 22.69 17.92 5.01
C ASP A 248 22.41 17.78 6.52
N ALA A 249 21.43 16.96 6.90
CA ALA A 249 21.13 16.68 8.30
C ALA A 249 22.24 15.86 8.96
N ALA A 250 22.77 14.84 8.28
CA ALA A 250 23.82 13.95 8.79
C ALA A 250 25.16 14.66 9.04
N ALA A 251 25.41 15.78 8.36
CA ALA A 251 26.60 16.61 8.59
C ALA A 251 26.60 17.36 9.93
N GLY A 252 25.46 17.42 10.61
CA GLY A 252 25.34 18.12 11.90
C GLY A 252 25.88 17.32 13.09
N PRO A 253 26.16 17.99 14.23
CA PRO A 253 26.56 17.31 15.45
C PRO A 253 25.37 16.58 16.09
N TYR A 254 25.60 15.35 16.52
CA TYR A 254 24.62 14.50 17.20
C TYR A 254 25.14 13.96 18.53
N PRO A 255 24.26 13.68 19.50
CA PRO A 255 24.62 12.79 20.60
C PRO A 255 24.92 11.39 20.06
N GLU A 256 25.91 10.70 20.63
CA GLU A 256 26.24 9.29 20.38
C GLU A 256 26.74 8.93 18.96
N ASP A 257 27.05 9.93 18.12
CA ASP A 257 27.63 9.77 16.76
C ASP A 257 26.90 8.69 15.92
N PRO A 258 25.64 8.94 15.50
CA PRO A 258 24.82 7.95 14.81
C PRO A 258 25.35 7.65 13.41
N LEU A 259 25.21 6.39 13.01
CA LEU A 259 25.47 5.91 11.65
C LEU A 259 24.19 5.99 10.82
N PHE A 260 24.20 6.82 9.79
CA PHE A 260 23.13 6.85 8.80
C PHE A 260 23.36 5.76 7.75
N VAL A 261 22.35 4.93 7.49
CA VAL A 261 22.44 3.80 6.56
C VAL A 261 21.36 3.95 5.50
N ILE A 262 21.76 3.97 4.23
CA ILE A 262 20.85 4.09 3.09
C ILE A 262 20.89 2.80 2.28
N ALA A 263 19.76 2.09 2.23
CA ALA A 263 19.57 0.87 1.46
C ALA A 263 18.72 1.15 0.21
N GLY A 264 19.27 0.85 -0.96
CA GLY A 264 18.64 0.98 -2.26
C GLY A 264 19.61 1.46 -3.34
N GLY A 265 19.23 1.25 -4.59
CA GLY A 265 19.97 1.73 -5.77
C GLY A 265 19.21 2.81 -6.53
N GLY A 266 19.90 3.52 -7.41
CA GLY A 266 19.26 4.51 -8.27
C GLY A 266 20.22 5.48 -8.95
N PRO A 267 19.69 6.37 -9.82
CA PRO A 267 20.50 7.28 -10.63
C PRO A 267 21.34 8.28 -9.81
N LEU A 268 21.03 8.51 -8.54
CA LEU A 268 21.79 9.43 -7.68
C LEU A 268 22.98 8.79 -6.96
N GLU A 269 23.22 7.48 -7.13
CA GLU A 269 24.22 6.76 -6.34
C GLU A 269 25.62 7.39 -6.38
N SER A 270 26.13 7.67 -7.59
CA SER A 270 27.47 8.23 -7.77
C SER A 270 27.63 9.61 -7.13
N GLY A 271 26.62 10.48 -7.29
CA GLY A 271 26.61 11.82 -6.71
C GLY A 271 26.57 11.79 -5.19
N LEU A 272 25.72 10.93 -4.61
CA LEU A 272 25.64 10.74 -3.16
C LEU A 272 26.95 10.20 -2.59
N ARG A 273 27.56 9.18 -3.22
CA ARG A 273 28.83 8.60 -2.77
C ARG A 273 29.95 9.63 -2.79
N ALA A 274 30.12 10.34 -3.91
CA ALA A 274 31.14 11.39 -4.03
C ALA A 274 30.97 12.50 -2.99
N ARG A 275 29.72 12.84 -2.63
CA ARG A 275 29.42 13.81 -1.58
C ARG A 275 29.78 13.30 -0.18
N ILE A 276 29.38 12.07 0.15
CA ILE A 276 29.69 11.43 1.43
C ILE A 276 31.21 11.37 1.65
N ASP A 277 31.97 10.94 0.63
CA ASP A 277 33.42 10.82 0.71
C ASP A 277 34.11 12.18 0.86
N ARG A 278 33.67 13.18 0.08
CA ARG A 278 34.23 14.55 0.12
C ARG A 278 33.99 15.24 1.46
N GLU A 279 32.82 15.05 2.05
CA GLU A 279 32.41 15.72 3.29
C GLU A 279 32.69 14.90 4.55
N GLY A 280 33.16 13.65 4.41
CA GLY A 280 33.44 12.75 5.54
C GLY A 280 32.19 12.41 6.36
N LEU A 281 31.02 12.32 5.71
CA LEU A 281 29.74 12.15 6.40
C LEU A 281 29.62 10.75 7.04
N PRO A 282 28.96 10.61 8.20
CA PRO A 282 28.73 9.32 8.86
C PRO A 282 27.59 8.52 8.18
N VAL A 283 27.67 8.36 6.86
CA VAL A 283 26.62 7.78 6.01
C VAL A 283 27.17 6.59 5.24
N ARG A 284 26.46 5.45 5.26
CA ARG A 284 26.76 4.27 4.45
C ARG A 284 25.70 4.05 3.38
N LEU A 285 26.13 4.03 2.12
CA LEU A 285 25.31 3.55 1.00
C LEU A 285 25.50 2.04 0.83
N LEU A 286 24.45 1.26 1.03
CA LEU A 286 24.51 -0.21 0.91
C LEU A 286 24.23 -0.73 -0.51
N GLY A 287 23.66 0.12 -1.39
CA GLY A 287 23.10 -0.34 -2.67
C GLY A 287 21.79 -1.12 -2.49
N PRO A 288 21.28 -1.78 -3.55
CA PRO A 288 20.10 -2.64 -3.48
C PRO A 288 20.27 -3.77 -2.45
N ARG A 289 19.21 -4.05 -1.68
CA ARG A 289 19.19 -5.05 -0.60
C ARG A 289 17.87 -5.83 -0.63
N ASP A 290 17.94 -7.13 -0.40
CA ASP A 290 16.78 -8.03 -0.30
C ASP A 290 16.48 -8.41 1.17
N ASP A 291 17.42 -8.13 2.07
CA ASP A 291 17.41 -8.38 3.51
C ASP A 291 16.91 -7.15 4.31
N VAL A 292 16.00 -6.35 3.74
CA VAL A 292 15.39 -5.20 4.42
C VAL A 292 14.81 -5.55 5.81
N PRO A 293 14.16 -6.71 6.03
CA PRO A 293 13.72 -7.10 7.37
C PRO A 293 14.85 -7.20 8.40
N ASP A 294 16.03 -7.69 8.00
CA ASP A 294 17.20 -7.78 8.88
C ASP A 294 17.72 -6.38 9.21
N LEU A 295 17.76 -5.48 8.22
CA LEU A 295 18.17 -4.09 8.40
C LEU A 295 17.23 -3.34 9.35
N LEU A 296 15.92 -3.54 9.20
CA LEU A 296 14.92 -2.93 10.09
C LEU A 296 15.10 -3.40 11.54
N ARG A 297 15.34 -4.69 11.77
CA ARG A 297 15.60 -5.20 13.14
C ARG A 297 16.92 -4.72 13.74
N ALA A 298 17.90 -4.38 12.91
CA ALA A 298 19.20 -3.90 13.35
C ALA A 298 19.25 -2.38 13.58
N ALA A 299 18.27 -1.64 13.02
CA ALA A 299 18.17 -0.20 13.12
C ALA A 299 17.57 0.25 14.45
N ASP A 300 17.97 1.44 14.89
CA ASP A 300 17.40 2.11 16.07
C ASP A 300 16.26 3.07 15.67
N ALA A 301 16.23 3.52 14.42
CA ALA A 301 15.14 4.31 13.85
C ALA A 301 15.07 4.24 12.33
N LEU A 302 13.89 4.52 11.78
CA LEU A 302 13.69 4.76 10.36
C LEU A 302 13.64 6.27 10.07
N VAL A 303 14.39 6.74 9.07
CA VAL A 303 14.38 8.11 8.59
C VAL A 303 13.85 8.18 7.16
N VAL A 304 12.84 9.01 6.91
CA VAL A 304 12.16 9.13 5.61
C VAL A 304 12.12 10.61 5.16
N PRO A 305 13.18 11.10 4.49
CA PRO A 305 13.37 12.52 4.17
C PRO A 305 12.68 12.94 2.86
N SER A 306 11.61 12.25 2.46
CA SER A 306 11.07 12.33 1.11
C SER A 306 10.45 13.69 0.79
N ARG A 307 10.52 14.10 -0.48
CA ARG A 307 9.89 15.36 -0.95
C ARG A 307 8.41 15.21 -1.26
N TRP A 308 7.99 14.00 -1.60
CA TRP A 308 6.60 13.63 -1.84
C TRP A 308 6.47 12.12 -1.69
N GLU A 309 5.37 11.62 -1.12
CA GLU A 309 5.10 10.19 -1.02
C GLU A 309 3.61 9.89 -1.24
N GLY A 310 3.30 8.64 -1.58
CA GLY A 310 1.94 8.11 -1.45
C GLY A 310 1.78 7.49 -0.08
N GLN A 311 1.66 6.17 -0.06
CA GLN A 311 1.78 5.36 1.16
C GLN A 311 3.08 4.52 1.07
N PRO A 312 4.23 5.03 1.52
CA PRO A 312 5.52 4.40 1.28
C PRO A 312 5.66 3.08 2.04
N LEU A 313 6.07 2.03 1.33
CA LEU A 313 6.23 0.69 1.91
C LEU A 313 7.24 0.67 3.05
N ALA A 314 8.34 1.41 2.94
CA ALA A 314 9.35 1.51 4.00
C ALA A 314 8.78 2.00 5.34
N VAL A 315 7.82 2.93 5.31
CA VAL A 315 7.14 3.38 6.55
C VAL A 315 6.23 2.28 7.08
N GLN A 316 5.51 1.56 6.23
CA GLN A 316 4.66 0.42 6.64
C GLN A 316 5.48 -0.71 7.26
N GLU A 317 6.63 -1.02 6.67
CA GLU A 317 7.59 -2.00 7.18
C GLU A 317 8.21 -1.54 8.50
N GLY A 318 8.57 -0.25 8.63
CA GLY A 318 9.05 0.34 9.88
C GLY A 318 8.03 0.30 11.01
N LEU A 319 6.76 0.63 10.71
CA LEU A 319 5.65 0.50 11.67
C LEU A 319 5.48 -0.96 12.12
N ARG A 320 5.49 -1.92 11.20
CA ARG A 320 5.42 -3.35 11.53
C ARG A 320 6.62 -3.84 12.35
N ALA A 321 7.79 -3.26 12.12
CA ALA A 321 9.00 -3.55 12.90
C ALA A 321 8.98 -2.88 14.29
N GLY A 322 8.00 -2.02 14.60
CA GLY A 322 7.95 -1.26 15.84
C GLY A 322 9.09 -0.24 15.94
N LEU A 323 9.59 0.28 14.81
CA LEU A 323 10.68 1.25 14.81
C LEU A 323 10.15 2.66 15.09
N PRO A 324 10.86 3.46 15.90
CA PRO A 324 10.68 4.91 15.90
C PRO A 324 10.91 5.48 14.50
N ILE A 325 10.07 6.42 14.08
CA ILE A 325 10.13 7.01 12.74
C ILE A 325 10.37 8.52 12.83
N VAL A 326 11.32 9.01 12.03
CA VAL A 326 11.45 10.45 11.70
C VAL A 326 11.16 10.59 10.21
N ALA A 327 10.16 11.39 9.86
CA ALA A 327 9.73 11.49 8.47
C ALA A 327 9.30 12.89 8.09
N THR A 328 9.37 13.21 6.81
CA THR A 328 8.78 14.44 6.29
C THR A 328 7.24 14.33 6.27
N ALA A 329 6.56 15.43 6.59
CA ALA A 329 5.11 15.55 6.60
C ALA A 329 4.55 15.73 5.18
N VAL A 330 4.75 14.73 4.32
CA VAL A 330 4.33 14.77 2.91
C VAL A 330 3.44 13.59 2.55
N GLY A 331 2.49 13.86 1.66
CA GLY A 331 1.66 12.80 1.11
C GLY A 331 0.89 12.03 2.18
N GLY A 332 0.90 10.71 2.09
CA GLY A 332 0.18 9.84 3.02
C GLY A 332 0.94 9.53 4.31
N ILE A 333 2.18 10.03 4.47
CA ILE A 333 2.97 9.74 5.68
C ILE A 333 2.24 10.18 6.97
N PRO A 334 1.72 11.42 7.10
CA PRO A 334 1.05 11.85 8.33
C PRO A 334 -0.15 10.97 8.70
N ASP A 335 -0.95 10.59 7.70
CA ASP A 335 -2.14 9.75 7.89
C ASP A 335 -1.76 8.33 8.33
N MET A 336 -0.62 7.80 7.85
CA MET A 336 -0.14 6.47 8.19
C MET A 336 0.46 6.37 9.58
N VAL A 337 1.29 7.33 9.97
CA VAL A 337 2.07 7.24 11.21
C VAL A 337 1.32 7.76 12.43
N GLY A 338 0.43 8.75 12.27
CA GLY A 338 -0.22 9.40 13.40
C GLY A 338 0.79 9.91 14.42
N ASP A 339 0.71 9.40 15.64
CA ASP A 339 1.59 9.70 16.79
C ASP A 339 2.87 8.85 16.85
N ALA A 340 3.06 7.90 15.92
CA ALA A 340 4.21 6.99 15.88
C ALA A 340 5.48 7.59 15.26
N ALA A 341 5.48 8.88 14.90
CA ALA A 341 6.63 9.52 14.25
C ALA A 341 6.85 10.97 14.68
N LEU A 342 8.10 11.42 14.54
CA LEU A 342 8.43 12.85 14.48
C LEU A 342 8.31 13.32 13.04
N LEU A 343 7.35 14.20 12.79
CA LEU A 343 7.08 14.76 11.47
C LEU A 343 7.76 16.12 11.28
N VAL A 344 8.45 16.30 10.16
CA VAL A 344 9.18 17.54 9.82
C VAL A 344 8.80 18.08 8.44
N PRO A 345 8.99 19.38 8.15
CA PRO A 345 8.79 19.90 6.80
C PRO A 345 9.73 19.26 5.77
N ALA A 346 9.26 19.07 4.54
CA ALA A 346 10.08 18.53 3.46
C ALA A 346 11.18 19.51 3.03
N GLY A 347 12.40 18.99 2.83
CA GLY A 347 13.55 19.80 2.41
C GLY A 347 14.19 20.63 3.53
N ASP A 348 13.69 20.53 4.77
CA ASP A 348 14.25 21.21 5.93
C ASP A 348 15.24 20.29 6.67
N ALA A 349 16.52 20.43 6.32
CA ALA A 349 17.59 19.64 6.93
C ALA A 349 17.79 19.96 8.43
N ALA A 350 17.52 21.21 8.84
CA ALA A 350 17.66 21.61 10.23
C ALA A 350 16.58 20.96 11.09
N ALA A 351 15.31 21.02 10.66
CA ALA A 351 14.21 20.34 11.33
C ALA A 351 14.41 18.82 11.37
N LEU A 352 14.88 18.22 10.28
CA LEU A 352 15.20 16.78 10.24
C LEU A 352 16.28 16.41 11.26
N ARG A 353 17.38 17.16 11.31
CA ARG A 353 18.44 16.97 12.30
C ARG A 353 17.92 17.12 13.72
N ASP A 354 17.15 18.15 14.00
CA ASP A 354 16.63 18.42 15.34
C ASP A 354 15.68 17.30 15.80
N ALA A 355 14.83 16.78 14.90
CA ALA A 355 14.01 15.61 15.19
C ALA A 355 14.84 14.36 15.52
N VAL A 356 15.91 14.08 14.76
CA VAL A 356 16.83 12.98 15.07
C VAL A 356 17.53 13.20 16.42
N ARG A 357 17.97 14.42 16.73
CA ARG A 357 18.59 14.75 18.03
C ARG A 357 17.63 14.52 19.19
N ARG A 358 16.37 14.93 19.03
CA ARG A 358 15.32 14.69 20.03
C ARG A 358 15.10 13.20 20.21
N LEU A 359 14.99 12.44 19.13
CA LEU A 359 14.81 10.99 19.19
C LEU A 359 15.93 10.29 19.98
N LEU A 360 17.18 10.68 19.75
CA LEU A 360 18.35 10.09 20.40
C LEU A 360 18.57 10.62 21.83
N GLY A 361 18.17 11.86 22.12
CA GLY A 361 18.51 12.56 23.36
C GLY A 361 17.39 12.69 24.40
N GLU A 362 16.12 12.64 24.00
CA GLU A 362 14.98 12.80 24.92
C GLU A 362 14.65 11.46 25.63
N PRO A 363 14.73 11.39 26.98
CA PRO A 363 14.45 10.16 27.70
C PRO A 363 13.07 9.59 27.39
N GLY A 364 13.04 8.31 27.00
CA GLY A 364 11.83 7.56 26.71
C GLY A 364 11.11 7.94 25.42
N LEU A 365 11.57 8.93 24.64
CA LEU A 365 10.89 9.30 23.39
C LEU A 365 10.92 8.16 22.38
N ALA A 366 12.10 7.56 22.16
CA ALA A 366 12.24 6.42 21.25
C ALA A 366 11.32 5.25 21.64
N ALA A 367 11.27 4.89 22.93
CA ALA A 367 10.41 3.81 23.41
C ALA A 367 8.91 4.09 23.16
N ARG A 368 8.45 5.32 23.42
CA ARG A 368 7.05 5.71 23.15
C ARG A 368 6.71 5.65 21.66
N LEU A 369 7.60 6.13 20.80
CA LEU A 369 7.40 6.09 19.36
C LEU A 369 7.42 4.65 18.83
N ALA A 370 8.29 3.79 19.35
CA ALA A 370 8.34 2.38 19.01
C ALA A 370 7.04 1.64 19.39
N GLU A 371 6.50 1.90 20.59
CA GLU A 371 5.23 1.32 21.04
C GLU A 371 4.06 1.77 20.14
N ALA A 372 3.97 3.08 19.86
CA ALA A 372 2.97 3.63 18.95
C ALA A 372 3.12 3.05 17.52
N ALA A 373 4.36 2.89 17.05
CA ALA A 373 4.67 2.29 15.75
C ALA A 373 4.20 0.83 15.69
N ALA A 374 4.50 0.02 16.71
CA ALA A 374 4.08 -1.38 16.77
C ALA A 374 2.54 -1.52 16.78
N LYS A 375 1.84 -0.69 17.55
CA LYS A 375 0.37 -0.64 17.57
C LYS A 375 -0.18 -0.30 16.18
N ARG A 376 0.32 0.77 15.55
CA ARG A 376 -0.07 1.16 14.19
C ARG A 376 0.25 0.08 13.16
N GLY A 377 1.41 -0.57 13.28
CA GLY A 377 1.86 -1.64 12.40
C GLY A 377 0.95 -2.88 12.43
N ALA A 378 0.38 -3.20 13.60
CA ALA A 378 -0.59 -4.29 13.76
C ALA A 378 -1.93 -3.98 13.06
N ASP A 379 -2.33 -2.70 13.02
CA ASP A 379 -3.57 -2.25 12.39
C ASP A 379 -3.42 -2.02 10.87
N LEU A 380 -2.22 -2.15 10.31
CA LEU A 380 -2.00 -1.91 8.87
C LEU A 380 -2.72 -2.95 8.02
N PRO A 381 -3.44 -2.51 6.97
CA PRO A 381 -4.23 -3.40 6.13
C PRO A 381 -3.33 -4.38 5.37
N GLY A 382 -3.79 -5.62 5.23
CA GLY A 382 -3.22 -6.62 4.35
C GLY A 382 -3.85 -6.59 2.96
N GLU A 383 -3.46 -7.54 2.12
CA GLU A 383 -3.97 -7.68 0.76
C GLU A 383 -5.48 -7.97 0.74
N ARG A 384 -5.99 -8.74 1.71
CA ARG A 384 -7.41 -9.06 1.82
C ARG A 384 -8.24 -7.81 2.08
N GLU A 385 -7.81 -6.97 3.01
CA GLU A 385 -8.46 -5.70 3.35
C GLU A 385 -8.39 -4.73 2.16
N ALA A 386 -7.28 -4.70 1.42
CA ALA A 386 -7.16 -3.88 0.21
C ALA A 386 -8.15 -4.31 -0.89
N VAL A 387 -8.30 -5.63 -1.11
CA VAL A 387 -9.27 -6.17 -2.08
C VAL A 387 -10.71 -5.86 -1.64
N ALA A 388 -11.02 -6.08 -0.35
CA ALA A 388 -12.34 -5.79 0.21
C ALA A 388 -12.70 -4.29 0.09
N ALA A 389 -11.75 -3.41 0.37
CA ALA A 389 -11.91 -1.96 0.23
C ALA A 389 -12.20 -1.55 -1.21
N VAL A 390 -11.47 -2.12 -2.18
CA VAL A 390 -11.70 -1.86 -3.61
C VAL A 390 -13.07 -2.39 -4.07
N LEU A 391 -13.51 -3.56 -3.60
CA LEU A 391 -14.87 -4.06 -3.88
C LEU A 391 -15.96 -3.15 -3.28
N GLY A 392 -15.72 -2.62 -2.07
CA GLY A 392 -16.58 -1.60 -1.46
C GLY A 392 -16.67 -0.33 -2.31
N ALA A 393 -15.52 0.13 -2.83
CA ALA A 393 -15.44 1.26 -3.74
C ALA A 393 -16.23 1.03 -5.04
N TYR A 394 -16.19 -0.19 -5.60
CA TYR A 394 -16.98 -0.53 -6.80
C TYR A 394 -18.48 -0.49 -6.55
N ARG A 395 -18.95 -1.02 -5.41
CA ARG A 395 -20.36 -0.92 -5.01
C ARG A 395 -20.81 0.52 -4.82
N ALA A 396 -19.99 1.34 -4.15
CA ALA A 396 -20.30 2.75 -3.95
C ALA A 396 -20.38 3.53 -5.28
N ALA A 397 -19.46 3.25 -6.22
CA ALA A 397 -19.48 3.87 -7.55
C ALA A 397 -20.70 3.42 -8.38
N GLY A 398 -21.12 2.16 -8.28
CA GLY A 398 -22.30 1.64 -8.98
C GLY A 398 -23.64 2.10 -8.40
N ALA A 399 -23.74 2.31 -7.09
CA ALA A 399 -24.99 2.78 -6.46
C ALA A 399 -25.37 4.22 -6.88
N GLY A 400 -24.37 5.03 -7.25
CA GLY A 400 -24.58 6.40 -7.74
C GLY A 400 -25.26 6.48 -9.11
N THR A 401 -25.25 5.41 -9.91
CA THR A 401 -25.86 5.41 -11.24
C THR A 401 -27.35 5.03 -11.25
N ASP A 402 -27.84 4.34 -10.22
CA ASP A 402 -29.25 3.90 -10.10
C ASP A 402 -30.17 4.96 -9.49
N SER A 403 -29.64 5.94 -8.76
CA SER A 403 -30.42 6.98 -8.08
C SER A 403 -30.90 8.13 -8.99
N GLY A 404 -30.52 8.12 -10.28
CA GLY A 404 -31.01 9.06 -11.29
C GLY A 404 -32.32 8.64 -11.98
N GLN A 405 -32.95 7.55 -11.54
CA GLN A 405 -34.26 7.07 -12.00
C GLN A 405 -35.22 6.95 -10.81
N ARG A 406 -35.63 8.08 -10.23
CA ARG A 406 -36.93 8.21 -9.56
C ARG A 406 -37.53 9.56 -9.87
#